data_AF-A0A957N1Q3-F1
#
_entry.id   AF-A0A957N1Q3-F1
#
_cell.length_a   1.000
_cell.length_b   1.000
_cell.length_c   1.000
_cell.angle_alpha   90.00
_cell.angle_beta   90.00
_cell.angle_gamma   90.00
#
_symmetry.space_group_name_H-M   'P 1'
#
loop_
_entity.id
_entity.type
_entity.pdbx_description
1 polymer ?
#
loop_
_entity_poly.entity_id
_entity_poly.type
_entity_poly.pdbx_seq_one_letter_code
_entity_poly.pdbx_strand_id
1 'polypeptide(L)'
;MSAGLLTGVGFIGGGVIMRDGTGEVRGLTTAAALWAMTAVAITIGVGFTILGILLTLLVYIVLSWDKWPIIAQLHRLWTQARARRTTKETI
;
A
#
# COMPACT_ATOMS: atom_id res chain seq x y z
N MET A 1 -1.01 -12.50 -24.42
CA MET A 1 -2.33 -12.89 -23.84
C MET A 1 -2.44 -12.49 -22.36
N SER A 2 -1.93 -11.32 -21.97
CA SER A 2 -1.83 -10.86 -20.57
C SER A 2 -2.68 -9.62 -20.26
N ALA A 3 -3.16 -8.90 -21.28
CA ALA A 3 -3.87 -7.64 -21.12
C ALA A 3 -5.19 -7.75 -20.32
N GLY A 4 -5.95 -8.86 -20.50
CA GLY A 4 -7.21 -9.09 -19.78
C GLY A 4 -7.05 -9.33 -18.28
N LEU A 5 -5.92 -9.92 -17.86
CA LEU A 5 -5.61 -10.13 -16.44
C LEU A 5 -5.29 -8.80 -15.75
N LEU A 6 -4.49 -7.95 -16.43
CA LEU A 6 -4.10 -6.62 -15.96
C LEU A 6 -5.32 -5.70 -15.80
N THR A 7 -6.27 -5.73 -16.73
CA THR A 7 -7.50 -4.95 -16.63
C THR A 7 -8.41 -5.43 -15.49
N GLY A 8 -8.57 -6.75 -15.33
CA GLY A 8 -9.38 -7.33 -14.25
C GLY A 8 -8.83 -7.01 -12.86
N VAL A 9 -7.51 -7.17 -12.65
CA VAL A 9 -6.87 -6.83 -11.37
C VAL A 9 -6.92 -5.33 -11.11
N GLY A 10 -6.75 -4.49 -12.13
CA GLY A 10 -6.85 -3.03 -11.99
C GLY A 10 -8.22 -2.60 -11.45
N PHE A 11 -9.30 -3.22 -11.93
CA PHE A 11 -10.65 -2.96 -11.44
C PHE A 11 -10.83 -3.38 -9.97
N ILE A 12 -10.37 -4.57 -9.60
CA ILE A 12 -10.43 -5.07 -8.21
C ILE A 12 -9.59 -4.20 -7.28
N GLY A 13 -8.37 -3.83 -7.70
CA GLY A 13 -7.45 -2.98 -6.96
C GLY A 13 -8.01 -1.58 -6.69
N GLY A 14 -8.72 -0.99 -7.66
CA GLY A 14 -9.44 0.27 -7.44
C GLY A 14 -10.60 0.11 -6.45
N GLY A 15 -11.34 -0.99 -6.53
CA GLY A 15 -12.50 -1.25 -5.68
C GLY A 15 -12.19 -1.46 -4.20
N VAL A 16 -10.95 -1.83 -3.84
CA VAL A 16 -10.54 -1.99 -2.43
C VAL A 16 -10.10 -0.68 -1.76
N ILE A 17 -9.92 0.39 -2.53
CA ILE A 17 -9.54 1.71 -2.00
C ILE A 17 -10.82 2.41 -1.52
N MET A 18 -10.91 2.61 -0.21
CA MET A 18 -12.08 3.20 0.43
C MET A 18 -11.66 4.41 1.26
N ARG A 19 -12.50 5.44 1.30
CA ARG A 19 -12.27 6.61 2.15
C ARG A 19 -13.31 6.63 3.26
N ASP A 20 -12.84 6.68 4.50
CA ASP A 20 -13.72 6.74 5.66
C ASP A 20 -14.27 8.16 5.87
N GLY A 21 -15.32 8.31 6.68
CA GLY A 21 -15.99 9.58 6.96
C GLY A 21 -15.09 10.64 7.62
N THR A 22 -13.96 10.23 8.19
CA THR A 22 -12.91 11.08 8.78
C THR A 22 -11.89 11.58 7.75
N GLY A 23 -11.99 11.14 6.50
CA GLY A 23 -11.08 11.51 5.42
C GLY A 23 -9.88 10.58 5.22
N GLU A 24 -9.73 9.55 6.05
CA GLU A 24 -8.64 8.57 5.99
C GLU A 24 -8.87 7.53 4.88
N VAL A 25 -7.81 7.21 4.13
CA VAL A 25 -7.85 6.27 3.00
C VAL A 25 -7.41 4.88 3.49
N ARG A 26 -8.31 3.91 3.40
CA ARG A 26 -8.07 2.50 3.74
C ARG A 26 -7.92 1.67 2.47
N GLY A 27 -7.12 0.61 2.54
CA GLY A 27 -6.95 -0.34 1.44
C GLY A 27 -5.95 0.06 0.35
N LEU A 28 -5.28 1.21 0.47
CA LEU A 28 -4.24 1.65 -0.48
C LEU A 28 -3.09 0.63 -0.61
N THR A 29 -2.58 0.15 0.53
CA THR A 29 -1.50 -0.85 0.60
C THR A 29 -1.95 -2.19 0.01
N THR A 30 -3.22 -2.57 0.23
CA THR A 30 -3.82 -3.78 -0.34
C THR A 30 -3.96 -3.68 -1.86
N ALA A 31 -4.38 -2.53 -2.38
CA ALA A 31 -4.45 -2.28 -3.83
C ALA A 31 -3.08 -2.39 -4.50
N ALA A 32 -2.06 -1.79 -3.88
CA ALA A 32 -0.67 -1.88 -4.36
C ALA A 32 -0.15 -3.32 -4.38
N ALA A 33 -0.47 -4.11 -3.35
CA ALA A 33 -0.09 -5.52 -3.26
C ALA A 33 -0.70 -6.37 -4.38
N LEU A 34 -1.98 -6.18 -4.70
CA LEU A 34 -2.66 -6.90 -5.79
C LEU A 34 -2.02 -6.62 -7.15
N TRP A 35 -1.67 -5.36 -7.40
CA TRP A 35 -1.00 -4.96 -8.63
C TRP A 35 0.39 -5.62 -8.75
N ALA A 36 1.18 -5.56 -7.68
CA ALA A 36 2.52 -6.14 -7.64
C ALA A 36 2.51 -7.68 -7.75
N MET A 37 1.56 -8.35 -7.11
CA MET A 37 1.35 -9.81 -7.23
C MET A 37 1.08 -10.23 -8.67
N THR A 38 0.36 -9.41 -9.44
CA THR A 38 0.02 -9.70 -10.83
C THR A 38 1.24 -9.56 -11.74
N ALA A 39 2.08 -8.55 -11.51
CA ALA A 39 3.36 -8.41 -12.18
C ALA A 39 4.26 -9.63 -11.93
N VAL A 40 4.40 -10.06 -10.67
CA VAL A 40 5.15 -11.26 -10.28
C VAL A 40 4.60 -12.53 -10.97
N ALA A 41 3.27 -12.73 -10.92
CA ALA A 41 2.63 -13.91 -11.50
C ALA A 41 2.85 -13.98 -13.03
N ILE A 42 2.78 -12.85 -13.74
CA ILE A 42 3.07 -12.79 -15.17
C ILE A 42 4.56 -13.08 -15.43
N THR A 43 5.48 -12.49 -14.66
CA THR A 43 6.92 -12.75 -14.81
C THR A 43 7.26 -14.23 -14.65
N ILE A 44 6.70 -14.89 -13.63
CA ILE A 44 6.88 -16.32 -13.40
C ILE A 44 6.21 -17.14 -14.51
N GLY A 45 4.98 -16.77 -14.91
CA GLY A 45 4.20 -17.47 -15.93
C GLY A 45 4.83 -17.45 -17.33
N VAL A 46 5.69 -16.47 -17.63
CA VAL A 46 6.46 -16.40 -18.88
C VAL A 46 7.77 -17.22 -18.82
N GLY A 47 8.08 -17.86 -17.68
CA GLY A 47 9.25 -18.74 -17.51
C GLY A 47 10.46 -18.08 -16.85
N PHE A 48 10.37 -16.81 -16.46
CA PHE A 48 11.45 -16.10 -15.78
C PHE A 48 11.41 -16.28 -14.25
N THR A 49 11.58 -17.51 -13.78
CA THR A 49 11.42 -17.84 -12.34
C THR A 49 12.42 -17.11 -11.44
N ILE A 50 13.69 -17.00 -11.86
CA ILE A 50 14.74 -16.32 -11.06
C ILE A 50 14.41 -14.83 -10.90
N LEU A 51 14.05 -14.15 -12.00
CA LEU A 51 13.60 -12.76 -11.95
C LEU A 51 12.29 -12.60 -11.17
N GLY A 52 11.37 -13.57 -11.28
CA GLY A 52 10.12 -13.59 -10.51
C GLY A 52 10.38 -13.61 -9.00
N ILE A 53 11.29 -14.46 -8.53
CA ILE A 53 11.68 -14.55 -7.11
C ILE A 53 12.31 -13.23 -6.65
N LEU A 54 13.24 -12.66 -7.43
CA LEU A 54 13.86 -11.36 -7.11
C LEU A 54 12.82 -10.25 -7.05
N LEU A 55 11.85 -10.25 -7.97
CA LEU A 55 10.76 -9.27 -8.01
C LEU A 55 9.84 -9.43 -6.79
N THR A 56 9.49 -10.66 -6.40
CA THR A 56 8.72 -10.92 -5.18
C THR A 56 9.43 -10.39 -3.94
N LEU A 57 10.75 -10.63 -3.83
CA LEU A 57 11.54 -10.16 -2.70
C LEU A 57 11.57 -8.64 -2.62
N LEU A 58 11.77 -7.98 -3.76
CA LEU A 58 11.74 -6.52 -3.87
C LEU A 58 10.37 -5.95 -3.48
N VAL A 59 9.29 -6.50 -4.03
CA VAL A 59 7.91 -6.10 -3.70
C VAL A 59 7.62 -6.28 -2.22
N TYR A 60 8.03 -7.39 -1.63
CA TYR A 60 7.86 -7.67 -0.22
C TYR A 60 8.58 -6.64 0.66
N ILE A 61 9.82 -6.29 0.34
CA ILE A 61 10.59 -5.27 1.08
C ILE A 61 9.89 -3.91 1.01
N VAL A 62 9.44 -3.48 -0.17
CA VAL A 62 8.77 -2.19 -0.36
C VAL A 62 7.44 -2.15 0.39
N LEU A 63 6.63 -3.20 0.32
CA LEU A 63 5.32 -3.24 0.97
C LEU A 63 5.44 -3.38 2.50
N SER A 64 6.47 -4.07 2.97
CA SER A 64 6.74 -4.27 4.40
C SER A 64 7.35 -3.03 5.07
N TRP A 65 7.76 -2.03 4.29
CA TRP A 65 8.38 -0.79 4.78
C TRP A 65 7.48 -0.02 5.76
N ASP A 66 6.17 -0.03 5.55
CA ASP A 66 5.21 0.69 6.40
C ASP A 66 5.12 0.11 7.82
N LYS A 67 5.46 -1.18 8.00
CA LYS A 67 5.45 -1.81 9.32
C LYS A 67 6.68 -1.51 10.16
N TRP A 68 7.62 -0.70 9.67
CA TRP A 68 8.81 -0.40 10.45
C TRP A 68 8.45 0.44 11.69
N PRO A 69 8.82 -0.03 12.90
CA PRO A 69 8.44 0.61 14.17
C PRO A 69 8.97 2.05 14.32
N ILE A 70 9.96 2.42 13.49
CA ILE A 70 10.59 3.74 13.42
C ILE A 70 9.57 4.81 12.97
N ILE A 71 8.63 4.47 12.09
CA ILE A 71 7.60 5.40 11.61
C ILE A 71 6.46 5.54 12.63
N ALA A 72 6.15 4.45 13.35
CA ALA A 72 5.13 4.44 14.39
C ALA A 72 5.46 5.35 15.59
N GLN A 73 6.74 5.53 15.92
CA GLN A 73 7.16 6.46 16.98
C GLN A 73 6.96 7.93 16.59
N LEU A 74 7.18 8.28 15.32
CA LEU A 74 6.99 9.64 14.84
C LEU A 74 5.51 10.04 14.88
N HIS A 75 4.59 9.12 14.54
CA HIS A 75 3.15 9.39 14.61
C HIS A 75 2.68 9.78 16.01
N ARG A 76 3.26 9.18 17.07
CA ARG A 76 2.92 9.53 18.47
C ARG A 76 3.27 10.97 18.85
N LEU A 77 4.25 11.58 18.19
CA LEU A 77 4.65 12.96 18.44
C LEU A 77 3.74 13.95 17.70
N TRP A 78 3.41 13.65 16.44
CA TRP A 78 2.51 14.49 15.64
C TRP A 78 1.07 14.52 16.20
N THR A 79 0.56 13.41 16.71
CA THR A 79 -0.78 13.36 17.33
C THR A 79 -0.87 14.26 18.57
N GLN A 80 0.16 14.29 19.41
CA GLN A 80 0.18 15.17 20.59
C GLN A 80 0.33 16.65 20.24
N ALA A 81 1.05 16.97 19.17
CA ALA A 81 1.23 18.35 18.71
C ALA A 81 -0.07 18.95 18.13
N ARG A 82 -0.95 18.13 17.54
CA ARG A 82 -2.25 18.57 16.99
C ARG A 82 -3.25 18.97 18.08
N ALA A 83 -3.29 18.24 19.19
CA ALA A 83 -4.22 18.47 20.30
C ALA A 83 -4.00 19.82 21.02
N ARG A 84 -2.80 20.40 20.93
CA ARG A 84 -2.48 21.70 21.56
C ARG A 84 -2.89 22.92 20.71
N ARG A 85 -3.29 22.74 19.46
CA ARG A 85 -3.65 23.87 18.57
C ARG A 85 -5.12 24.29 18.65
N THR A 86 -6.04 23.37 18.94
CA THR A 86 -7.48 23.68 18.98
C THR A 86 -7.92 24.43 20.26
N THR A 87 -7.20 24.28 21.38
CA THR A 87 -7.52 24.98 22.64
C THR A 87 -7.06 26.44 22.67
N LYS A 88 -6.16 26.86 21.76
CA LYS A 88 -5.63 28.24 21.76
C LYS A 88 -6.45 29.23 20.93
N GLU A 89 -7.47 28.79 20.21
CA GLU A 89 -8.39 29.68 19.46
C GLU A 89 -9.70 29.99 20.23
N THR A 90 -9.83 29.52 21.47
CA THR A 90 -11.06 29.69 22.29
C THR A 90 -10.86 30.57 23.54
N ILE A 91 -9.73 31.27 23.66
CA ILE A 91 -9.44 32.19 24.78
C ILE A 91 -9.03 33.55 24.21
#